data_AF-A0A9D1TWB6-F1
#
_entry.id   AF-A0A9D1TWB6-F1
#
_cell.length_a   1.000
_cell.length_b   1.000
_cell.length_c   1.000
_cell.angle_alpha   90.00
_cell.angle_beta   90.00
_cell.angle_gamma   90.00
#
_symmetry.space_group_name_H-M   'P 1'
#
loop_
_entity.id
_entity.type
_entity.pdbx_description
1 polymer ?
#
loop_
_entity_poly.entity_id
_entity_poly.type
_entity_poly.pdbx_seq_one_letter_code
_entity_poly.pdbx_strand_id
1 'polypeptide(L)'
;MEILETSPLAALPAVRVLGRHTPDHPETLFWTAGGLEMLYTGSELWVEWEADYSTMEPWVSVELNGGWISRFALPKGRSRSCLFRGMTPGKAKRVRIIKDSQAMFDDPAHLLRATALCHAPDGAFLPLPEPKLRLEFVGDSITSGEGAIGAVGEEDWVGAFFSAENNYARMTADALGAEYRCICQSGWGVLCGWDNDPRHALPGYYTRVCGVAQGGRNAALGAQAENDFAAWRPDAVIINLGTNDEHAFSNPPWTGPDGAQHKLRTLPDGRFDPADAERLTQAVCDFLALVRSKNPQALLVWACGMLGGGLAPQLEAGMERYRAQSGDRRAALLHLPETTPATVGARRHPGAAAHRAVAGVLTSYLQTNLAKEGDCYVHA
;
A
#
# COMPACT_ATOMS: atom_id res chain seq x y z
N MET A 1 -38.92 6.97 6.90
CA MET A 1 -37.50 7.14 6.51
C MET A 1 -36.92 8.04 7.56
N GLU A 2 -35.98 7.55 8.38
CA GLU A 2 -35.32 8.42 9.35
C GLU A 2 -34.57 9.53 8.60
N ILE A 3 -34.60 10.74 9.14
CA ILE A 3 -33.83 11.87 8.60
C ILE A 3 -32.39 11.60 9.02
N LEU A 4 -31.50 11.39 8.04
CA LEU A 4 -30.08 11.16 8.29
C LEU A 4 -29.40 12.49 8.61
N GLU A 5 -28.51 12.48 9.59
CA GLU A 5 -27.61 13.59 9.89
C GLU A 5 -26.38 13.50 8.99
N THR A 6 -25.88 14.65 8.53
CA THR A 6 -24.66 14.73 7.72
C THR A 6 -23.58 15.43 8.50
N SER A 7 -22.50 14.71 8.79
CA SER A 7 -21.39 15.19 9.59
C SER A 7 -20.09 15.14 8.78
N PRO A 8 -19.32 16.25 8.68
CA PRO A 8 -17.99 16.20 8.11
C PRO A 8 -17.07 15.34 8.98
N LEU A 9 -16.04 14.71 8.40
CA LEU A 9 -15.12 13.85 9.14
C LEU A 9 -14.43 14.56 10.30
N ALA A 10 -14.12 15.86 10.14
CA ALA A 10 -13.54 16.71 11.19
C ALA A 10 -14.40 16.78 12.48
N ALA A 11 -15.72 16.61 12.36
CA ALA A 11 -16.64 16.62 13.49
C ALA A 11 -16.79 15.24 14.15
N LEU A 12 -16.12 14.21 13.61
CA LEU A 12 -16.23 12.81 14.02
C LEU A 12 -14.86 12.25 14.44
N PRO A 13 -14.28 12.70 15.57
CA PRO A 13 -12.93 12.30 15.99
C PRO A 13 -12.78 10.80 16.31
N ALA A 14 -13.89 10.08 16.45
CA ALA A 14 -13.90 8.63 16.63
C ALA A 14 -13.73 7.84 15.31
N VAL A 15 -13.82 8.51 14.15
CA VAL A 15 -13.55 7.93 12.84
C VAL A 15 -12.05 8.04 12.56
N ARG A 16 -11.40 6.90 12.36
CA ARG A 16 -9.97 6.84 12.03
C ARG A 16 -9.80 6.90 10.52
N VAL A 17 -8.96 7.82 10.04
CA VAL A 17 -8.50 7.86 8.64
C VAL A 17 -7.32 6.90 8.50
N LEU A 18 -7.38 6.04 7.49
CA LEU A 18 -6.35 5.03 7.19
C LEU A 18 -5.42 5.51 6.08
N GLY A 19 -4.15 5.13 6.15
CA GLY A 19 -3.13 5.52 5.19
C GLY A 19 -2.53 6.91 5.45
N ARG A 20 -1.56 7.33 4.63
CA ARG A 20 -1.00 8.69 4.70
C ARG A 20 -2.03 9.69 4.17
N HIS A 21 -2.29 10.71 4.97
CA HIS A 21 -3.23 11.78 4.69
C HIS A 21 -2.68 13.10 5.22
N THR A 22 -3.24 14.21 4.76
CA THR A 22 -3.00 15.52 5.33
C THR A 22 -4.03 15.79 6.42
N PRO A 23 -3.77 16.69 7.38
CA PRO A 23 -4.79 17.12 8.34
C PRO A 23 -5.89 18.01 7.71
N ASP A 24 -5.84 18.24 6.39
CA ASP A 24 -6.77 19.10 5.67
C ASP A 24 -8.08 18.37 5.38
N HIS A 25 -9.20 19.04 5.62
CA HIS A 25 -10.52 18.48 5.38
C HIS A 25 -11.20 19.08 4.13
N PRO A 26 -11.97 18.28 3.37
CA PRO A 26 -12.15 16.84 3.54
C PRO A 26 -10.94 15.99 3.15
N GLU A 27 -10.81 14.83 3.79
CA GLU A 27 -9.68 13.92 3.70
C GLU A 27 -9.48 13.39 2.28
N THR A 28 -8.25 13.44 1.79
CA THR A 28 -7.88 12.84 0.50
C THR A 28 -7.30 11.44 0.72
N LEU A 29 -7.94 10.43 0.13
CA LEU A 29 -7.52 9.03 0.22
C LEU A 29 -6.53 8.71 -0.91
N PHE A 30 -5.25 8.99 -0.66
CA PHE A 30 -4.22 8.92 -1.70
C PHE A 30 -3.87 7.48 -2.12
N TRP A 31 -3.45 6.66 -1.17
CA TRP A 31 -2.81 5.37 -1.44
C TRP A 31 -3.78 4.19 -1.43
N THR A 32 -3.36 3.06 -2.01
CA THR A 32 -4.00 1.75 -1.78
C THR A 32 -4.18 1.52 -0.28
N ALA A 33 -5.31 0.94 0.11
CA ALA A 33 -5.73 0.74 1.49
C ALA A 33 -5.92 2.03 2.31
N GLY A 34 -5.77 3.22 1.71
CA GLY A 34 -6.25 4.47 2.30
C GLY A 34 -7.76 4.44 2.45
N GLY A 35 -8.30 4.97 3.54
CA GLY A 35 -9.67 4.66 3.89
C GLY A 35 -10.19 5.26 5.18
N LEU A 36 -11.31 4.72 5.67
CA LEU A 36 -11.91 5.07 6.94
C LEU A 36 -12.19 3.81 7.74
N GLU A 37 -12.01 3.88 9.05
CA GLU A 37 -12.42 2.85 10.00
C GLU A 37 -13.22 3.48 11.14
N MET A 38 -14.28 2.81 11.60
CA MET A 38 -15.12 3.31 12.68
C MET A 38 -15.89 2.20 13.40
N LEU A 39 -16.31 2.48 14.63
CA LEU A 39 -17.37 1.75 15.31
C LEU A 39 -18.62 2.62 15.34
N TYR A 40 -19.74 2.12 14.82
CA TYR A 40 -20.98 2.88 14.75
C TYR A 40 -22.17 2.04 15.20
N THR A 41 -23.09 2.61 15.99
CA THR A 41 -24.20 1.86 16.61
C THR A 41 -25.55 1.99 15.90
N GLY A 42 -25.73 2.99 15.04
CA GLY A 42 -27.04 3.33 14.46
C GLY A 42 -27.54 2.37 13.38
N SER A 43 -28.76 2.57 12.92
CA SER A 43 -29.43 1.67 11.96
C SER A 43 -28.97 1.81 10.51
N GLU A 44 -28.44 2.97 10.14
CA GLU A 44 -28.12 3.34 8.77
C GLU A 44 -26.88 4.25 8.68
N LEU A 45 -26.00 3.97 7.72
CA LEU A 45 -24.75 4.70 7.50
C LEU A 45 -24.41 4.79 6.01
N TRP A 46 -24.02 5.99 5.58
CA TRP A 46 -23.61 6.32 4.21
C TRP A 46 -22.33 7.16 4.24
N VAL A 47 -21.64 7.22 3.10
CA VAL A 47 -20.53 8.15 2.85
C VAL A 47 -20.85 9.03 1.65
N GLU A 48 -20.53 10.32 1.75
CA GLU A 48 -20.45 11.23 0.60
C GLU A 48 -19.04 11.28 0.06
N TRP A 49 -18.91 11.05 -1.24
CA TRP A 49 -17.65 11.00 -1.96
C TRP A 49 -17.50 12.20 -2.89
N GLU A 50 -16.24 12.58 -3.14
CA GLU A 50 -15.82 13.35 -4.29
C GLU A 50 -14.72 12.57 -5.00
N ALA A 51 -14.94 12.21 -6.27
CA ALA A 51 -13.99 11.48 -7.09
C ALA A 51 -13.73 12.20 -8.41
N ASP A 52 -12.50 12.09 -8.91
CA ASP A 52 -12.12 12.56 -10.25
C ASP A 52 -11.05 11.63 -10.81
N TYR A 53 -10.95 11.56 -12.13
CA TYR A 53 -9.99 10.74 -12.88
C TYR A 53 -10.10 11.04 -14.38
N SER A 54 -9.06 10.73 -15.12
CA SER A 54 -9.06 10.74 -16.60
C SER A 54 -9.52 9.40 -17.16
N THR A 55 -8.93 8.32 -16.67
CA THR A 55 -9.14 6.97 -17.22
C THR A 55 -9.49 5.94 -16.17
N MET A 56 -8.85 6.01 -15.00
CA MET A 56 -8.93 4.96 -13.98
C MET A 56 -9.77 5.43 -12.81
N GLU A 57 -11.00 4.94 -12.70
CA GLU A 57 -11.85 5.27 -11.58
C GLU A 57 -11.32 4.72 -10.24
N PRO A 58 -11.49 5.45 -9.13
CA PRO A 58 -11.25 4.90 -7.81
C PRO A 58 -12.24 3.77 -7.49
N TRP A 59 -11.71 2.63 -7.04
CA TRP A 59 -12.49 1.52 -6.49
C TRP A 59 -12.35 1.49 -4.97
N VAL A 60 -13.45 1.16 -4.29
CA VAL A 60 -13.48 0.99 -2.84
C VAL A 60 -14.15 -0.31 -2.44
N SER A 61 -13.66 -0.89 -1.35
CA SER A 61 -14.24 -2.06 -0.69
C SER A 61 -14.77 -1.67 0.70
N VAL A 62 -15.86 -2.31 1.11
CA VAL A 62 -16.56 -2.05 2.38
C VAL A 62 -16.66 -3.34 3.18
N GLU A 63 -16.20 -3.30 4.43
CA GLU A 63 -16.34 -4.35 5.41
C GLU A 63 -17.30 -3.97 6.53
N LEU A 64 -18.04 -4.97 7.02
CA LEU A 64 -18.89 -4.88 8.20
C LEU A 64 -18.56 -6.04 9.15
N ASN A 65 -18.04 -5.71 10.34
CA ASN A 65 -17.58 -6.65 11.35
C ASN A 65 -16.56 -7.67 10.81
N GLY A 66 -15.67 -7.23 9.92
CA GLY A 66 -14.65 -8.08 9.28
C GLY A 66 -15.17 -8.94 8.12
N GLY A 67 -16.46 -8.87 7.78
CA GLY A 67 -16.99 -9.46 6.56
C GLY A 67 -16.95 -8.45 5.42
N TRP A 68 -16.35 -8.81 4.28
CA TRP A 68 -16.38 -8.01 3.05
C TRP A 68 -17.77 -8.06 2.42
N ILE A 69 -18.51 -6.94 2.45
CA ILE A 69 -19.93 -6.88 2.07
C ILE A 69 -20.18 -6.19 0.74
N SER A 70 -19.25 -5.35 0.27
CA SER A 70 -19.43 -4.60 -0.97
C SER A 70 -18.11 -4.15 -1.57
N ARG A 71 -18.11 -3.98 -2.89
CA ARG A 71 -17.04 -3.33 -3.66
C ARG A 71 -17.65 -2.62 -4.86
N PHE A 72 -17.22 -1.39 -5.12
CA PHE A 72 -17.75 -0.58 -6.22
C PHE A 72 -16.75 0.48 -6.69
N ALA A 73 -16.86 0.84 -7.97
CA ALA A 73 -16.26 2.03 -8.54
C ALA A 73 -16.99 3.30 -8.09
N LEU A 74 -16.25 4.40 -7.96
CA LEU A 74 -16.83 5.72 -7.69
C LEU A 74 -16.93 6.55 -8.97
N PRO A 75 -18.13 7.04 -9.32
CA PRO A 75 -18.29 7.88 -10.49
C PRO A 75 -17.62 9.25 -10.27
N LYS A 76 -17.18 9.86 -11.37
CA LYS A 76 -16.65 11.22 -11.37
C LYS A 76 -17.66 12.22 -10.81
N GLY A 77 -17.18 13.14 -9.97
CA GLY A 77 -17.97 14.15 -9.25
C GLY A 77 -18.39 13.71 -7.84
N ARG A 78 -19.45 14.35 -7.33
CA ARG A 78 -20.00 14.03 -6.01
C ARG A 78 -20.97 12.86 -6.12
N SER A 79 -20.83 11.90 -5.22
CA SER A 79 -21.73 10.75 -5.12
C SER A 79 -21.93 10.33 -3.67
N ARG A 80 -22.88 9.43 -3.43
CA ARG A 80 -23.20 8.94 -2.09
C ARG A 80 -23.47 7.45 -2.12
N SER A 81 -22.85 6.69 -1.22
CA SER A 81 -22.99 5.23 -1.15
C SER A 81 -23.52 4.78 0.21
N CYS A 82 -24.50 3.89 0.19
CA CYS A 82 -25.02 3.24 1.40
C CYS A 82 -24.03 2.16 1.83
N LEU A 83 -23.54 2.21 3.06
CA LEU A 83 -22.70 1.14 3.61
C LEU A 83 -23.58 0.04 4.19
N PHE A 84 -24.59 0.43 4.96
CA PHE A 84 -25.64 -0.45 5.43
C PHE A 84 -26.89 0.36 5.80
N ARG A 85 -28.04 -0.31 5.84
CA ARG A 85 -29.30 0.27 6.30
C ARG A 85 -30.22 -0.78 6.89
N GLY A 86 -31.15 -0.35 7.75
CA GLY A 86 -32.13 -1.23 8.39
C GLY A 86 -31.52 -2.20 9.41
N MET A 87 -30.32 -1.92 9.92
CA MET A 87 -29.73 -2.71 10.99
C MET A 87 -30.34 -2.35 12.34
N THR A 88 -30.33 -3.28 13.30
CA THR A 88 -30.76 -3.00 14.68
C THR A 88 -29.87 -1.93 15.31
N PRO A 89 -30.43 -0.83 15.85
CA PRO A 89 -29.67 0.18 16.58
C PRO A 89 -29.04 -0.34 17.88
N GLY A 90 -28.12 0.43 18.46
CA GLY A 90 -27.53 0.18 19.77
C GLY A 90 -26.38 -0.83 19.81
N LYS A 91 -26.34 -1.82 18.91
CA LYS A 91 -25.18 -2.72 18.76
C LYS A 91 -24.11 -2.06 17.89
N ALA A 92 -22.89 -1.95 18.42
CA ALA A 92 -21.74 -1.44 17.66
C ALA A 92 -21.42 -2.35 16.48
N LYS A 93 -21.18 -1.74 15.31
CA LYS A 93 -20.69 -2.38 14.11
C LYS A 93 -19.35 -1.77 13.73
N ARG A 94 -18.33 -2.60 13.50
CA ARG A 94 -17.05 -2.15 12.94
C ARG A 94 -17.23 -2.01 11.43
N VAL A 95 -17.06 -0.81 10.93
CA VAL A 95 -17.10 -0.53 9.49
C VAL A 95 -15.70 -0.13 9.07
N ARG A 96 -15.22 -0.74 7.99
CA ARG A 96 -13.99 -0.34 7.34
C ARG A 96 -14.26 -0.12 5.86
N ILE A 97 -13.71 0.96 5.32
CA ILE A 97 -13.80 1.30 3.90
C ILE A 97 -12.37 1.51 3.44
N ILE A 98 -11.93 0.78 2.43
CA ILE A 98 -10.58 0.90 1.90
C ILE A 98 -10.61 1.14 0.39
N LYS A 99 -9.70 1.99 -0.07
CA LYS A 99 -9.44 2.22 -1.48
C LYS A 99 -8.67 1.03 -2.06
N ASP A 100 -9.26 0.38 -3.05
CA ASP A 100 -8.61 -0.71 -3.80
C ASP A 100 -7.60 -0.17 -4.82
N SER A 101 -7.96 0.90 -5.54
CA SER A 101 -7.07 1.50 -6.53
C SER A 101 -5.83 2.13 -5.89
N GLN A 102 -4.69 2.04 -6.57
CA GLN A 102 -3.48 2.77 -6.17
C GLN A 102 -3.57 4.27 -6.44
N ALA A 103 -2.53 5.01 -6.01
CA ALA A 103 -2.31 6.37 -6.48
C ALA A 103 -1.83 6.31 -7.94
N MET A 104 -2.36 7.15 -8.85
CA MET A 104 -2.04 7.07 -10.27
C MET A 104 -1.05 8.17 -10.67
N PHE A 105 0.20 7.79 -10.97
CA PHE A 105 1.26 8.75 -11.32
C PHE A 105 0.96 9.51 -12.62
N ASP A 106 0.53 8.80 -13.65
CA ASP A 106 0.24 9.35 -14.98
C ASP A 106 -1.17 9.95 -15.09
N ASP A 107 -1.99 9.86 -14.05
CA ASP A 107 -3.31 10.49 -13.99
C ASP A 107 -3.38 11.52 -12.86
N PRO A 108 -2.90 12.77 -13.08
CA PRO A 108 -2.99 13.83 -12.08
C PRO A 108 -4.45 14.23 -11.77
N ALA A 109 -5.41 13.81 -12.61
CA ALA A 109 -6.83 13.99 -12.35
C ALA A 109 -7.40 12.91 -11.42
N HIS A 110 -6.68 11.83 -11.10
CA HIS A 110 -7.14 10.83 -10.14
C HIS A 110 -7.26 11.44 -8.73
N LEU A 111 -8.45 11.34 -8.13
CA LEU A 111 -8.82 11.87 -6.83
C LEU A 111 -9.86 10.97 -6.17
N LEU A 112 -9.72 10.78 -4.86
CA LEU A 112 -10.76 10.21 -4.02
C LEU A 112 -10.79 10.94 -2.68
N ARG A 113 -11.94 11.49 -2.31
CA ARG A 113 -12.16 12.12 -0.99
C ARG A 113 -13.43 11.60 -0.36
N ALA A 114 -13.35 11.28 0.93
CA ALA A 114 -14.52 11.09 1.77
C ALA A 114 -14.88 12.44 2.39
N THR A 115 -16.01 13.00 1.97
CA THR A 115 -16.38 14.38 2.32
C THR A 115 -17.22 14.49 3.59
N ALA A 116 -18.10 13.52 3.82
CA ALA A 116 -18.95 13.44 5.01
C ALA A 116 -19.46 12.02 5.24
N LEU A 117 -19.90 11.75 6.47
CA LEU A 117 -20.73 10.59 6.79
C LEU A 117 -22.17 11.03 6.98
N CYS A 118 -23.10 10.31 6.36
CA CYS A 118 -24.53 10.53 6.57
C CYS A 118 -25.11 9.36 7.34
N HIS A 119 -25.53 9.61 8.58
CA HIS A 119 -25.78 8.58 9.58
C HIS A 119 -27.13 8.79 10.26
N ALA A 120 -27.76 7.69 10.70
CA ALA A 120 -28.97 7.77 11.49
C ALA A 120 -28.73 8.50 12.85
N PRO A 121 -29.71 9.29 13.33
CA PRO A 121 -29.59 9.98 14.63
C PRO A 121 -29.72 9.03 15.83
N ASP A 122 -30.09 7.77 15.59
CA ASP A 122 -30.19 6.70 16.58
C ASP A 122 -28.83 6.06 16.95
N GLY A 123 -27.75 6.53 16.33
CA GLY A 123 -26.41 5.97 16.43
C GLY A 123 -25.39 6.92 17.03
N ALA A 124 -24.31 6.34 17.54
CA ALA A 124 -23.13 7.05 17.99
C ALA A 124 -21.88 6.43 17.36
N PHE A 125 -20.91 7.29 17.05
CA PHE A 125 -19.55 6.86 16.72
C PHE A 125 -18.78 6.61 18.01
N LEU A 126 -18.25 5.41 18.16
CA LEU A 126 -17.53 4.99 19.35
C LEU A 126 -16.02 4.98 19.08
N PRO A 127 -15.17 5.27 20.10
CA PRO A 127 -13.73 5.15 19.97
C PRO A 127 -13.32 3.75 19.51
N LEU A 128 -12.44 3.69 18.51
CA LEU A 128 -11.82 2.44 18.10
C LEU A 128 -10.80 1.97 19.16
N PRO A 129 -10.64 0.66 19.36
CA PRO A 129 -9.50 0.14 20.08
C PRO A 129 -8.20 0.62 19.43
N GLU A 130 -7.19 0.90 20.26
CA GLU A 130 -5.84 1.15 19.76
C GLU A 130 -5.31 -0.12 19.06
N PRO A 131 -4.68 0.01 17.88
CA PRO A 131 -4.09 -1.12 17.20
C PRO A 131 -2.93 -1.66 18.04
N LYS A 132 -2.74 -2.98 17.99
CA LYS A 132 -1.63 -3.63 18.72
C LYS A 132 -0.28 -3.30 18.11
N LEU A 133 -0.26 -3.13 16.79
CA LEU A 133 0.91 -2.88 15.97
C LEU A 133 0.57 -1.90 14.84
N ARG A 134 1.60 -1.33 14.23
CA ARG A 134 1.54 -0.50 13.03
C ARG A 134 2.51 -1.05 11.99
N LEU A 135 2.03 -1.33 10.79
CA LEU A 135 2.83 -1.92 9.70
C LEU A 135 2.80 -1.04 8.45
N GLU A 136 3.96 -0.64 7.95
CA GLU A 136 4.05 0.03 6.65
C GLU A 136 4.49 -0.97 5.59
N PHE A 137 3.71 -1.07 4.52
CA PHE A 137 4.06 -1.86 3.34
C PHE A 137 4.49 -0.92 2.23
N VAL A 138 5.64 -1.19 1.63
CA VAL A 138 6.22 -0.41 0.56
C VAL A 138 6.45 -1.36 -0.61
N GLY A 139 5.94 -1.07 -1.80
CA GLY A 139 6.11 -2.03 -2.89
C GLY A 139 5.61 -1.61 -4.25
N ASP A 140 5.45 -2.61 -5.11
CA ASP A 140 5.04 -2.45 -6.49
C ASP A 140 3.55 -2.86 -6.71
N SER A 141 3.23 -3.34 -7.92
CA SER A 141 1.91 -3.84 -8.31
C SER A 141 1.37 -4.93 -7.40
N ILE A 142 2.26 -5.76 -6.84
CA ILE A 142 1.90 -6.83 -5.89
C ILE A 142 1.34 -6.20 -4.61
N THR A 143 1.97 -5.14 -4.11
CA THR A 143 1.49 -4.44 -2.91
C THR A 143 0.26 -3.58 -3.20
N SER A 144 0.12 -3.08 -4.43
CA SER A 144 -1.13 -2.47 -4.92
C SER A 144 -2.28 -3.47 -5.06
N GLY A 145 -2.02 -4.79 -5.04
CA GLY A 145 -3.02 -5.83 -5.20
C GLY A 145 -3.53 -5.97 -6.64
N GLU A 146 -2.69 -5.65 -7.62
CA GLU A 146 -2.99 -5.85 -9.04
C GLU A 146 -3.18 -7.35 -9.32
N GLY A 147 -4.28 -7.72 -9.98
CA GLY A 147 -4.60 -9.10 -10.33
C GLY A 147 -5.11 -9.97 -9.18
N ALA A 148 -5.18 -9.45 -7.96
CA ALA A 148 -5.73 -10.14 -6.79
C ALA A 148 -7.26 -10.39 -6.89
N ILE A 149 -7.91 -9.75 -7.86
CA ILE A 149 -9.30 -9.96 -8.27
C ILE A 149 -9.39 -9.92 -9.80
N GLY A 150 -10.32 -10.69 -10.38
CA GLY A 150 -10.46 -10.88 -11.82
C GLY A 150 -10.20 -12.32 -12.24
N ALA A 151 -10.62 -12.69 -13.45
CA ALA A 151 -10.34 -14.01 -13.99
C ALA A 151 -8.89 -14.10 -14.49
N VAL A 152 -8.29 -15.29 -14.43
CA VAL A 152 -6.88 -15.52 -14.81
C VAL A 152 -6.56 -15.07 -16.24
N GLY A 153 -7.54 -15.17 -17.16
CA GLY A 153 -7.38 -14.77 -18.56
C GLY A 153 -7.48 -13.26 -18.83
N GLU A 154 -7.81 -12.45 -17.82
CA GLU A 154 -7.91 -11.00 -17.99
C GLU A 154 -6.52 -10.36 -18.01
N GLU A 155 -6.20 -9.59 -19.04
CA GLU A 155 -4.88 -8.96 -19.22
C GLU A 155 -4.94 -7.42 -19.33
N ASP A 156 -6.11 -6.80 -19.23
CA ASP A 156 -6.28 -5.34 -19.31
C ASP A 156 -5.75 -4.62 -18.07
N TRP A 157 -5.19 -3.41 -18.24
CA TRP A 157 -4.68 -2.60 -17.11
C TRP A 157 -5.77 -1.62 -16.66
N VAL A 158 -6.65 -2.09 -15.78
CA VAL A 158 -7.84 -1.35 -15.34
C VAL A 158 -7.99 -1.35 -13.83
N GLY A 159 -8.63 -0.31 -13.28
CA GLY A 159 -8.86 -0.14 -11.84
C GLY A 159 -9.59 -1.34 -11.21
N ALA A 160 -10.44 -2.01 -11.99
CA ALA A 160 -11.24 -3.13 -11.54
C ALA A 160 -10.44 -4.35 -11.05
N PHE A 161 -9.18 -4.52 -11.46
CA PHE A 161 -8.34 -5.66 -11.07
C PHE A 161 -7.42 -5.40 -9.86
N PHE A 162 -7.49 -4.22 -9.25
CA PHE A 162 -6.84 -3.95 -7.97
C PHE A 162 -7.72 -4.39 -6.80
N SER A 163 -7.13 -4.99 -5.77
CA SER A 163 -7.82 -5.26 -4.52
C SER A 163 -6.92 -5.07 -3.30
N ALA A 164 -7.34 -4.20 -2.39
CA ALA A 164 -6.74 -4.04 -1.07
C ALA A 164 -7.28 -5.06 -0.06
N GLU A 165 -8.44 -5.68 -0.33
CA GLU A 165 -9.00 -6.75 0.52
C GLU A 165 -8.32 -8.11 0.29
N ASN A 166 -8.18 -8.53 -0.97
CA ASN A 166 -7.45 -9.76 -1.34
C ASN A 166 -5.92 -9.57 -1.32
N ASN A 167 -5.41 -8.81 -0.36
CA ASN A 167 -4.02 -8.36 -0.33
C ASN A 167 -3.24 -8.94 0.85
N TYR A 168 -1.98 -9.29 0.63
CA TYR A 168 -1.13 -9.86 1.66
C TYR A 168 -0.88 -8.88 2.82
N ALA A 169 -0.81 -7.58 2.53
CA ALA A 169 -0.62 -6.52 3.53
C ALA A 169 -1.80 -6.49 4.51
N ARG A 170 -3.02 -6.46 3.97
CA ARG A 170 -4.29 -6.51 4.72
C ARG A 170 -4.36 -7.75 5.60
N MET A 171 -4.18 -8.92 4.99
CA MET A 171 -4.29 -10.21 5.69
C MET A 171 -3.25 -10.36 6.81
N THR A 172 -2.02 -9.87 6.59
CA THR A 172 -0.96 -9.85 7.61
C THR A 172 -1.33 -8.92 8.76
N ALA A 173 -1.79 -7.71 8.44
CA ALA A 173 -2.16 -6.72 9.46
C ALA A 173 -3.30 -7.22 10.36
N ASP A 174 -4.34 -7.82 9.78
CA ASP A 174 -5.45 -8.40 10.55
C ASP A 174 -5.02 -9.51 11.49
N ALA A 175 -4.21 -10.45 11.00
CA ALA A 175 -3.71 -11.57 11.80
C ALA A 175 -2.91 -11.10 13.02
N LEU A 176 -2.33 -9.90 12.94
CA LEU A 176 -1.53 -9.27 13.98
C LEU A 176 -2.29 -8.24 14.82
N GLY A 177 -3.55 -7.93 14.47
CA GLY A 177 -4.30 -6.84 15.08
C GLY A 177 -3.64 -5.47 14.85
N ALA A 178 -3.02 -5.29 13.69
CA ALA A 178 -2.27 -4.11 13.32
C ALA A 178 -3.11 -3.11 12.51
N GLU A 179 -2.83 -1.84 12.71
CA GLU A 179 -3.11 -0.81 11.70
C GLU A 179 -2.02 -0.89 10.62
N TYR A 180 -2.35 -0.58 9.37
CA TYR A 180 -1.39 -0.64 8.28
C TYR A 180 -1.60 0.46 7.25
N ARG A 181 -0.56 0.71 6.46
CA ARG A 181 -0.60 1.59 5.29
C ARG A 181 0.23 1.01 4.16
N CYS A 182 -0.20 1.23 2.91
CA CYS A 182 0.53 0.81 1.72
C CYS A 182 1.07 2.03 0.97
N ILE A 183 2.34 1.99 0.57
CA ILE A 183 3.02 2.97 -0.28
C ILE A 183 3.51 2.22 -1.50
N CYS A 184 2.71 2.19 -2.55
CA CYS A 184 2.94 1.29 -3.67
C CYS A 184 2.54 1.86 -5.02
N GLN A 185 3.24 1.40 -6.06
CA GLN A 185 2.99 1.81 -7.44
C GLN A 185 3.30 0.67 -8.41
N SER A 186 2.35 0.33 -9.28
CA SER A 186 2.50 -0.74 -10.25
C SER A 186 3.61 -0.46 -11.25
N GLY A 187 4.42 -1.49 -11.53
CA GLY A 187 5.51 -1.40 -12.49
C GLY A 187 6.75 -0.66 -11.99
N TRP A 188 6.76 -0.16 -10.75
CA TRP A 188 7.86 0.62 -10.21
C TRP A 188 8.84 -0.24 -9.42
N GLY A 189 10.11 0.14 -9.45
CA GLY A 189 11.19 -0.55 -8.77
C GLY A 189 11.85 0.27 -7.68
N VAL A 190 12.99 -0.24 -7.19
CA VAL A 190 13.87 0.51 -6.30
C VAL A 190 14.79 1.46 -7.09
N LEU A 191 15.24 1.05 -8.28
CA LEU A 191 16.14 1.83 -9.14
C LEU A 191 15.42 2.37 -10.39
N CYS A 192 14.54 1.59 -11.01
CA CYS A 192 13.76 2.01 -12.17
C CYS A 192 12.47 1.20 -12.34
N GLY A 193 11.60 1.63 -13.25
CA GLY A 193 10.44 0.86 -13.66
C GLY A 193 10.81 -0.37 -14.50
N TRP A 194 9.83 -1.25 -14.70
CA TRP A 194 9.96 -2.46 -15.54
C TRP A 194 10.37 -2.14 -16.98
N ASP A 195 10.07 -0.93 -17.44
CA ASP A 195 10.33 -0.38 -18.75
C ASP A 195 11.66 0.37 -18.86
N ASN A 196 12.52 0.31 -17.83
CA ASN A 196 13.77 1.08 -17.67
C ASN A 196 13.60 2.58 -17.43
N ASP A 197 12.39 3.08 -17.12
CA ASP A 197 12.21 4.49 -16.77
C ASP A 197 12.78 4.77 -15.36
N PRO A 198 13.83 5.60 -15.22
CA PRO A 198 14.43 5.91 -13.93
C PRO A 198 13.54 6.78 -13.04
N ARG A 199 12.47 7.38 -13.59
CA ARG A 199 11.50 8.17 -12.82
C ARG A 199 10.54 7.28 -12.04
N HIS A 200 10.41 6.02 -12.45
CA HIS A 200 9.59 4.98 -11.82
C HIS A 200 10.33 4.22 -10.70
N ALA A 201 11.09 4.97 -9.91
CA ALA A 201 11.79 4.49 -8.72
C ALA A 201 11.07 5.00 -7.46
N LEU A 202 10.43 4.09 -6.72
CA LEU A 202 9.63 4.44 -5.54
C LEU A 202 10.39 5.23 -4.45
N PRO A 203 11.69 4.98 -4.18
CA PRO A 203 12.43 5.69 -3.14
C PRO A 203 12.37 7.22 -3.25
N GLY A 204 12.35 7.78 -4.46
CA GLY A 204 12.29 9.22 -4.70
C GLY A 204 10.99 9.90 -4.23
N TYR A 205 9.97 9.12 -3.89
CA TYR A 205 8.64 9.60 -3.52
C TYR A 205 8.24 9.20 -2.10
N TYR A 206 9.05 8.38 -1.43
CA TYR A 206 8.74 7.78 -0.14
C TYR A 206 8.63 8.78 1.02
N THR A 207 9.27 9.95 0.96
CA THR A 207 9.24 10.91 2.09
C THR A 207 7.99 11.79 2.13
N ARG A 208 7.20 11.80 1.06
CA ARG A 208 6.04 12.68 0.91
C ARG A 208 4.74 12.01 1.37
N VAL A 209 3.69 12.80 1.62
CA VAL A 209 2.35 12.28 1.94
C VAL A 209 1.88 11.33 0.84
N CYS A 210 1.92 11.76 -0.42
CA CYS A 210 1.73 10.93 -1.60
C CYS A 210 2.56 11.45 -2.77
N GLY A 211 3.86 11.15 -2.77
CA GLY A 211 4.78 11.71 -3.76
C GLY A 211 4.40 11.38 -5.20
N VAL A 212 3.78 10.23 -5.45
CA VAL A 212 3.38 9.82 -6.82
C VAL A 212 2.13 10.53 -7.33
N ALA A 213 1.32 11.15 -6.48
CA ALA A 213 0.17 11.94 -6.93
C ALA A 213 0.63 13.30 -7.46
N GLN A 214 0.87 13.37 -8.77
CA GLN A 214 1.45 14.54 -9.44
C GLN A 214 0.42 15.62 -9.78
N GLY A 215 0.89 16.80 -10.21
CA GLY A 215 0.07 17.89 -10.70
C GLY A 215 -0.33 18.92 -9.64
N GLY A 216 -0.68 20.13 -10.10
CA GLY A 216 -0.93 21.29 -9.24
C GLY A 216 -2.06 21.07 -8.23
N ARG A 217 -3.12 20.35 -8.61
CA ARG A 217 -4.22 20.03 -7.69
C ARG A 217 -3.78 19.12 -6.56
N ASN A 218 -3.07 18.03 -6.84
CA ASN A 218 -2.59 17.11 -5.81
C ASN A 218 -1.55 17.80 -4.90
N ALA A 219 -0.69 18.66 -5.46
CA ALA A 219 0.20 19.49 -4.66
C ALA A 219 -0.56 20.43 -3.72
N ALA A 220 -1.64 21.09 -4.19
CA ALA A 220 -2.48 21.95 -3.36
C ALA A 220 -3.27 21.18 -2.28
N LEU A 221 -3.57 19.89 -2.52
CA LEU A 221 -4.12 18.96 -1.53
C LEU A 221 -3.04 18.38 -0.59
N GLY A 222 -1.80 18.87 -0.68
CA GLY A 222 -0.69 18.50 0.19
C GLY A 222 -0.04 17.14 -0.11
N ALA A 223 -0.34 16.51 -1.25
CA ALA A 223 0.30 15.24 -1.64
C ALA A 223 1.84 15.33 -1.67
N GLN A 224 2.37 16.50 -2.03
CA GLN A 224 3.80 16.75 -2.15
C GLN A 224 4.45 17.26 -0.85
N ALA A 225 3.68 17.44 0.22
CA ALA A 225 4.22 17.79 1.53
C ALA A 225 5.04 16.62 2.11
N GLU A 226 5.98 16.93 2.99
CA GLU A 226 6.69 15.90 3.75
C GLU A 226 5.71 15.16 4.67
N ASN A 227 5.80 13.83 4.69
CA ASN A 227 5.00 13.01 5.59
C ASN A 227 5.49 13.18 7.03
N ASP A 228 4.57 13.34 7.97
CA ASP A 228 4.89 13.31 9.40
C ASP A 228 5.12 11.85 9.85
N PHE A 229 6.38 11.43 9.84
CA PHE A 229 6.79 10.11 10.32
C PHE A 229 6.73 9.97 11.85
N ALA A 230 6.67 11.08 12.60
CA ALA A 230 6.59 11.04 14.06
C ALA A 230 5.16 10.79 14.55
N ALA A 231 4.15 11.28 13.81
CA ALA A 231 2.73 11.08 14.09
C ALA A 231 2.28 9.62 13.94
N TRP A 232 2.92 8.85 13.05
CA TRP A 232 2.60 7.45 12.83
C TRP A 232 3.87 6.63 12.67
N ARG A 233 4.24 5.89 13.72
CA ARG A 233 5.48 5.10 13.81
C ARG A 233 5.18 3.62 13.60
N PRO A 234 5.65 3.00 12.50
CA PRO A 234 5.51 1.56 12.32
C PRO A 234 6.40 0.78 13.27
N ASP A 235 5.89 -0.36 13.75
CA ASP A 235 6.69 -1.40 14.39
C ASP A 235 7.55 -2.14 13.35
N ALA A 236 7.04 -2.28 12.12
CA ALA A 236 7.79 -2.83 11.00
C ALA A 236 7.49 -2.11 9.67
N VAL A 237 8.52 -1.99 8.84
CA VAL A 237 8.40 -1.58 7.43
C VAL A 237 8.77 -2.77 6.55
N ILE A 238 7.81 -3.21 5.75
CA ILE A 238 7.93 -4.33 4.83
C ILE A 238 8.12 -3.77 3.42
N ILE A 239 9.26 -4.03 2.81
CA ILE A 239 9.64 -3.55 1.46
C ILE A 239 9.56 -4.73 0.49
N ASN A 240 8.62 -4.69 -0.45
CA ASN A 240 8.45 -5.67 -1.51
C ASN A 240 8.66 -4.99 -2.86
N LEU A 241 9.94 -4.74 -3.17
CA LEU A 241 10.44 -4.13 -4.41
C LEU A 241 11.56 -5.00 -4.98
N GLY A 242 11.75 -4.88 -6.29
CA GLY A 242 12.78 -5.59 -7.06
C GLY A 242 12.21 -6.23 -8.32
N THR A 243 10.97 -6.71 -8.29
CA THR A 243 10.32 -7.41 -9.42
C THR A 243 10.49 -6.64 -10.74
N ASN A 244 10.21 -5.34 -10.71
CA ASN A 244 10.27 -4.50 -11.91
C ASN A 244 11.70 -4.19 -12.34
N ASP A 245 12.62 -3.98 -11.39
CA ASP A 245 14.04 -3.85 -11.71
C ASP A 245 14.58 -5.12 -12.40
N GLU A 246 14.11 -6.32 -12.01
CA GLU A 246 14.46 -7.58 -12.66
C GLU A 246 13.96 -7.62 -14.11
N HIS A 247 12.69 -7.26 -14.32
CA HIS A 247 12.09 -7.23 -15.66
C HIS A 247 12.77 -6.19 -16.57
N ALA A 248 13.27 -5.07 -16.03
CA ALA A 248 13.95 -4.04 -16.80
C ALA A 248 15.20 -4.56 -17.54
N PHE A 249 15.89 -5.57 -17.02
CA PHE A 249 17.01 -6.24 -17.70
C PHE A 249 16.60 -6.89 -19.03
N SER A 250 15.34 -7.32 -19.15
CA SER A 250 14.82 -7.97 -20.37
C SER A 250 14.04 -7.04 -21.29
N ASN A 251 13.70 -5.82 -20.86
CA ASN A 251 12.91 -4.87 -21.65
C ASN A 251 13.75 -3.90 -22.50
N PRO A 252 13.18 -3.29 -23.55
CA PRO A 252 13.87 -2.27 -24.35
C PRO A 252 14.36 -1.07 -23.52
N PRO A 253 15.35 -0.29 -24.01
CA PRO A 253 15.74 0.96 -23.37
C PRO A 253 14.59 1.95 -23.32
N TRP A 254 14.45 2.65 -22.19
CA TRP A 254 13.60 3.83 -22.10
C TRP A 254 14.33 5.04 -22.68
N THR A 255 13.61 5.87 -23.43
CA THR A 255 14.15 7.13 -23.97
C THR A 255 13.46 8.30 -23.30
N GLY A 256 14.25 9.14 -22.62
CA GLY A 256 13.75 10.29 -21.91
C GLY A 256 13.36 11.46 -22.81
N PRO A 257 12.65 12.47 -22.26
CA PRO A 257 12.26 13.67 -23.01
C PRO A 257 13.44 14.46 -23.60
N ASP A 258 14.63 14.32 -23.02
CA ASP A 258 15.90 14.91 -23.47
C ASP A 258 16.64 14.03 -24.49
N GLY A 259 16.09 12.86 -24.84
CA GLY A 259 16.68 11.87 -25.74
C GLY A 259 17.69 10.93 -25.05
N ALA A 260 17.93 11.05 -23.74
CA ALA A 260 18.81 10.15 -23.02
C ALA A 260 18.21 8.74 -22.95
N GLN A 261 19.02 7.71 -23.16
CA GLN A 261 18.59 6.32 -23.07
C GLN A 261 19.01 5.68 -21.76
N HIS A 262 18.07 4.98 -21.12
CA HIS A 262 18.29 4.24 -19.89
C HIS A 262 17.99 2.75 -20.12
N LYS A 263 18.93 1.90 -19.71
CA LYS A 263 18.81 0.44 -19.86
C LYS A 263 19.66 -0.28 -18.82
N LEU A 264 19.03 -1.19 -18.08
CA LEU A 264 19.73 -2.24 -17.35
C LEU A 264 20.09 -3.36 -18.34
N ARG A 265 21.37 -3.70 -18.44
CA ARG A 265 21.89 -4.56 -19.51
C ARG A 265 22.06 -6.00 -19.04
N THR A 266 21.74 -6.94 -19.92
CA THR A 266 22.05 -8.36 -19.76
C THR A 266 23.20 -8.71 -20.72
N LEU A 267 24.20 -9.41 -20.21
CA LEU A 267 25.33 -9.91 -20.98
C LEU A 267 24.90 -11.06 -21.91
N PRO A 268 25.68 -11.37 -22.96
CA PRO A 268 25.36 -12.48 -23.88
C PRO A 268 25.23 -13.86 -23.21
N ASP A 269 25.82 -14.04 -22.02
CA ASP A 269 25.75 -15.27 -21.23
C ASP A 269 24.52 -15.34 -20.29
N GLY A 270 23.63 -14.34 -20.36
CA GLY A 270 22.40 -14.26 -19.56
C GLY A 270 22.58 -13.63 -18.18
N ARG A 271 23.80 -13.29 -17.76
CA ARG A 271 24.03 -12.59 -16.49
C ARG A 271 23.72 -11.09 -16.62
N PHE A 272 23.33 -10.47 -15.51
CA PHE A 272 23.22 -9.01 -15.44
C PHE A 272 24.59 -8.35 -15.63
N ASP A 273 24.63 -7.24 -16.36
CA ASP A 273 25.83 -6.42 -16.51
C ASP A 273 26.32 -5.99 -15.12
N PRO A 274 27.60 -6.22 -14.77
CA PRO A 274 28.09 -5.98 -13.42
C PRO A 274 27.92 -4.55 -12.92
N ALA A 275 28.00 -3.54 -13.81
CA ALA A 275 27.83 -2.15 -13.40
C ALA A 275 26.35 -1.83 -13.11
N ASP A 276 25.43 -2.40 -13.88
CA ASP A 276 23.99 -2.22 -13.63
C ASP A 276 23.52 -3.02 -12.40
N ALA A 277 24.06 -4.22 -12.19
CA ALA A 277 23.83 -5.00 -10.98
C ALA A 277 24.34 -4.26 -9.73
N GLU A 278 25.52 -3.64 -9.80
CA GLU A 278 26.09 -2.85 -8.71
C GLU A 278 25.25 -1.59 -8.39
N ARG A 279 24.75 -0.90 -9.42
CA ARG A 279 23.83 0.24 -9.23
C ARG A 279 22.56 -0.17 -8.49
N LEU A 280 22.03 -1.34 -8.79
CA LEU A 280 20.85 -1.88 -8.11
C LEU A 280 21.16 -2.26 -6.65
N THR A 281 22.27 -2.94 -6.40
CA THR A 281 22.77 -3.23 -5.04
C THR A 281 22.92 -1.95 -4.22
N GLN A 282 23.46 -0.88 -4.82
CA GLN A 282 23.58 0.41 -4.14
C GLN A 282 22.20 1.04 -3.87
N ALA A 283 21.26 0.99 -4.82
CA ALA A 283 19.91 1.52 -4.63
C ALA A 283 19.16 0.83 -3.48
N VAL A 284 19.33 -0.48 -3.31
CA VAL A 284 18.79 -1.23 -2.15
C VAL A 284 19.39 -0.70 -0.84
N CYS A 285 20.72 -0.53 -0.78
CA CYS A 285 21.42 0.00 0.39
C CYS A 285 20.94 1.42 0.75
N ASP A 286 20.86 2.30 -0.25
CA ASP A 286 20.42 3.69 -0.07
C ASP A 286 18.97 3.75 0.39
N PHE A 287 18.11 2.89 -0.14
CA PHE A 287 16.70 2.89 0.26
C PHE A 287 16.51 2.38 1.69
N LEU A 288 17.24 1.34 2.11
CA LEU A 288 17.25 0.90 3.50
C LEU A 288 17.71 2.03 4.45
N ALA A 289 18.76 2.77 4.08
CA ALA A 289 19.22 3.93 4.85
C ALA A 289 18.16 5.03 4.93
N LEU A 290 17.47 5.34 3.81
CA LEU A 290 16.37 6.29 3.80
C LEU A 290 15.23 5.85 4.73
N VAL A 291 14.76 4.60 4.61
CA VAL A 291 13.68 4.06 5.44
C VAL A 291 14.06 4.06 6.91
N ARG A 292 15.29 3.65 7.27
CA ARG A 292 15.79 3.72 8.65
C ARG A 292 15.80 5.14 9.18
N SER A 293 16.23 6.13 8.39
CA SER A 293 16.29 7.53 8.82
C SER A 293 14.91 8.09 9.20
N LYS A 294 13.85 7.61 8.52
CA LYS A 294 12.47 8.01 8.78
C LYS A 294 11.77 7.14 9.82
N ASN A 295 12.26 5.92 10.04
CA ASN A 295 11.68 4.95 10.98
C ASN A 295 12.79 4.35 11.89
N PRO A 296 13.30 5.10 12.88
CA PRO A 296 14.50 4.71 13.62
C PRO A 296 14.37 3.40 14.41
N GLN A 297 13.15 3.03 14.84
CA GLN A 297 12.90 1.88 15.70
C GLN A 297 12.32 0.66 14.96
N ALA A 298 11.78 0.85 13.75
CA ALA A 298 11.05 -0.19 13.04
C ALA A 298 11.94 -1.40 12.69
N LEU A 299 11.37 -2.59 12.70
CA LEU A 299 11.96 -3.74 12.02
C LEU A 299 11.86 -3.52 10.50
N LEU A 300 12.97 -3.54 9.78
CA LEU A 300 12.99 -3.46 8.32
C LEU A 300 13.02 -4.88 7.74
N VAL A 301 12.03 -5.20 6.91
CA VAL A 301 11.94 -6.51 6.25
C VAL A 301 11.87 -6.28 4.76
N TRP A 302 12.93 -6.61 4.03
CA TRP A 302 12.84 -6.68 2.57
C TRP A 302 12.26 -8.04 2.22
N ALA A 303 11.04 -8.09 1.68
CA ALA A 303 10.31 -9.31 1.38
C ALA A 303 10.19 -9.47 -0.14
N CYS A 304 10.80 -10.50 -0.73
CA CYS A 304 10.86 -10.70 -2.18
C CYS A 304 10.55 -12.15 -2.56
N GLY A 305 10.00 -12.41 -3.75
CA GLY A 305 9.86 -13.78 -4.27
C GLY A 305 8.51 -14.13 -4.91
N MET A 306 7.50 -13.26 -4.81
CA MET A 306 6.15 -13.60 -5.29
C MET A 306 6.03 -13.73 -6.81
N LEU A 307 6.88 -13.02 -7.57
CA LEU A 307 6.94 -13.05 -9.03
C LEU A 307 8.40 -13.22 -9.48
N GLY A 308 9.00 -14.37 -9.13
CA GLY A 308 10.40 -14.66 -9.41
C GLY A 308 11.37 -14.15 -8.33
N GLY A 309 12.65 -14.41 -8.53
CA GLY A 309 13.71 -14.15 -7.54
C GLY A 309 15.11 -14.04 -8.13
N GLY A 310 15.23 -13.69 -9.42
CA GLY A 310 16.53 -13.53 -10.09
C GLY A 310 17.38 -12.42 -9.48
N LEU A 311 16.77 -11.44 -8.82
CA LEU A 311 17.46 -10.38 -8.09
C LEU A 311 17.87 -10.71 -6.64
N ALA A 312 17.61 -11.91 -6.14
CA ALA A 312 18.00 -12.28 -4.78
C ALA A 312 19.48 -11.93 -4.46
N PRO A 313 20.48 -12.19 -5.33
CA PRO A 313 21.87 -11.82 -5.05
C PRO A 313 22.08 -10.32 -4.85
N GLN A 314 21.44 -9.46 -5.64
CA GLN A 314 21.58 -8.00 -5.53
C GLN A 314 20.88 -7.46 -4.28
N LEU A 315 19.72 -8.02 -3.92
CA LEU A 315 19.00 -7.69 -2.69
C LEU A 315 19.80 -8.10 -1.45
N GLU A 316 20.36 -9.31 -1.43
CA GLU A 316 21.24 -9.80 -0.37
C GLU A 316 22.48 -8.90 -0.22
N ALA A 317 23.19 -8.64 -1.31
CA ALA A 317 24.37 -7.79 -1.29
C ALA A 317 24.06 -6.35 -0.81
N GLY A 318 22.92 -5.80 -1.22
CA GLY A 318 22.48 -4.45 -0.80
C GLY A 318 22.15 -4.40 0.69
N MET A 319 21.44 -5.41 1.19
CA MET A 319 21.14 -5.59 2.61
C MET A 319 22.42 -5.76 3.45
N GLU A 320 23.35 -6.61 3.01
CA GLU A 320 24.62 -6.84 3.70
C GLU A 320 25.48 -5.59 3.74
N ARG A 321 25.56 -4.86 2.62
CA ARG A 321 26.26 -3.57 2.55
C ARG A 321 25.67 -2.56 3.53
N TYR A 322 24.34 -2.42 3.53
CA TYR A 322 23.65 -1.54 4.47
C TYR A 322 23.97 -1.90 5.92
N ARG A 323 23.88 -3.18 6.29
CA ARG A 323 24.17 -3.66 7.65
C ARG A 323 25.64 -3.44 8.04
N ALA A 324 26.57 -3.64 7.10
CA ALA A 324 28.00 -3.40 7.33
C ALA A 324 28.31 -1.90 7.57
N GLN A 325 27.65 -1.00 6.84
CA GLN A 325 27.84 0.45 6.95
C GLN A 325 27.17 1.05 8.20
N SER A 326 25.96 0.59 8.52
CA SER A 326 25.14 1.16 9.59
C SER A 326 25.29 0.46 10.95
N GLY A 327 25.72 -0.81 10.96
CA GLY A 327 25.65 -1.67 12.14
C GLY A 327 24.21 -2.11 12.48
N ASP A 328 23.23 -1.83 11.63
CA ASP A 328 21.82 -2.14 11.87
C ASP A 328 21.59 -3.66 11.91
N ARG A 329 21.03 -4.14 13.02
CA ARG A 329 20.66 -5.54 13.24
C ARG A 329 19.17 -5.80 13.09
N ARG A 330 18.37 -4.75 12.86
CA ARG A 330 16.92 -4.76 12.69
C ARG A 330 16.53 -4.58 11.23
N ALA A 331 17.34 -5.13 10.33
CA ALA A 331 17.07 -5.20 8.91
C ALA A 331 17.38 -6.61 8.40
N ALA A 332 16.44 -7.21 7.67
CA ALA A 332 16.55 -8.58 7.19
C ALA A 332 15.87 -8.76 5.82
N LEU A 333 16.36 -9.72 5.06
CA LEU A 333 15.73 -10.23 3.85
C LEU A 333 14.83 -11.42 4.21
N LEU A 334 13.65 -11.48 3.60
CA LEU A 334 12.69 -12.57 3.73
C LEU A 334 12.26 -13.04 2.33
N HIS A 335 12.54 -14.30 2.02
CA HIS A 335 12.05 -14.90 0.79
C HIS A 335 10.58 -15.30 0.96
N LEU A 336 9.76 -14.84 0.03
CA LEU A 336 8.33 -15.13 -0.05
C LEU A 336 8.07 -16.29 -1.02
N PRO A 337 7.01 -17.08 -0.81
CA PRO A 337 6.63 -18.13 -1.75
C PRO A 337 6.27 -17.55 -3.11
N GLU A 338 6.75 -18.20 -4.17
CA GLU A 338 6.48 -17.83 -5.55
C GLU A 338 5.02 -18.12 -5.95
N THR A 339 4.47 -17.28 -6.81
CA THR A 339 3.15 -17.50 -7.40
C THR A 339 3.20 -18.66 -8.39
N THR A 340 2.41 -19.69 -8.13
CA THR A 340 2.27 -20.86 -9.00
C THR A 340 1.16 -20.69 -10.06
N PRO A 341 1.09 -21.54 -11.10
CA PRO A 341 -0.06 -21.56 -12.01
C PRO A 341 -1.42 -21.77 -11.34
N ALA A 342 -1.45 -22.38 -10.15
CA ALA A 342 -2.68 -22.60 -9.39
C ALA A 342 -3.09 -21.38 -8.54
N THR A 343 -2.17 -20.43 -8.33
CA THR A 343 -2.37 -19.28 -7.43
C THR A 343 -2.25 -17.94 -8.16
N VAL A 344 -2.01 -17.95 -9.46
CA VAL A 344 -2.00 -16.76 -10.32
C VAL A 344 -3.42 -16.21 -10.47
N GLY A 345 -3.53 -14.88 -10.50
CA GLY A 345 -4.77 -14.14 -10.72
C GLY A 345 -4.80 -13.49 -12.12
N ALA A 346 -5.57 -12.42 -12.25
CA ALA A 346 -5.59 -11.62 -13.47
C ALA A 346 -4.22 -10.97 -13.72
N ARG A 347 -3.98 -10.54 -14.96
CA ARG A 347 -2.73 -9.93 -15.43
C ARG A 347 -1.47 -10.74 -15.11
N ARG A 348 -1.61 -12.05 -14.92
CA ARG A 348 -0.54 -12.95 -14.51
C ARG A 348 0.14 -12.55 -13.18
N HIS A 349 -0.57 -11.79 -12.35
CA HIS A 349 -0.10 -11.36 -11.03
C HIS A 349 -0.53 -12.36 -9.94
N PRO A 350 -0.01 -12.22 -8.70
CA PRO A 350 -0.43 -13.06 -7.58
C PRO A 350 -1.94 -12.93 -7.32
N GLY A 351 -2.67 -14.04 -7.39
CA GLY A 351 -4.09 -14.08 -7.03
C GLY A 351 -4.29 -14.12 -5.51
N ALA A 352 -5.55 -14.07 -5.07
CA ALA A 352 -5.91 -14.08 -3.64
C ALA A 352 -5.29 -15.27 -2.85
N ALA A 353 -5.12 -16.42 -3.49
CA ALA A 353 -4.48 -17.59 -2.87
C ALA A 353 -2.97 -17.38 -2.61
N ALA A 354 -2.24 -16.78 -3.57
CA ALA A 354 -0.84 -16.43 -3.39
C ALA A 354 -0.66 -15.38 -2.29
N HIS A 355 -1.49 -14.34 -2.30
CA HIS A 355 -1.51 -13.32 -1.24
C HIS A 355 -1.74 -13.92 0.14
N ARG A 356 -2.65 -14.90 0.27
CA ARG A 356 -2.91 -15.60 1.53
C ARG A 356 -1.71 -16.43 2.02
N ALA A 357 -1.04 -17.13 1.12
CA ALA A 357 0.15 -17.91 1.47
C ALA A 357 1.28 -17.00 2.00
N VAL A 358 1.52 -15.88 1.30
CA VAL A 358 2.50 -14.87 1.69
C VAL A 358 2.16 -14.22 3.03
N ALA A 359 0.88 -13.88 3.24
CA ALA A 359 0.44 -13.32 4.51
C ALA A 359 0.72 -14.27 5.69
N GLY A 360 0.56 -15.58 5.51
CA GLY A 360 0.91 -16.57 6.53
C GLY A 360 2.39 -16.58 6.91
N VAL A 361 3.27 -16.49 5.90
CA VAL A 361 4.73 -16.41 6.09
C VAL A 361 5.12 -15.13 6.81
N LEU A 362 4.62 -13.98 6.33
CA LEU A 362 4.91 -12.67 6.94
C LEU A 362 4.38 -12.57 8.36
N THR A 363 3.16 -13.04 8.62
CA THR A 363 2.57 -13.07 9.96
C THR A 363 3.47 -13.83 10.93
N SER A 364 3.88 -15.05 10.56
CA SER A 364 4.74 -15.90 11.40
C SER A 364 6.10 -15.25 11.66
N TYR A 365 6.68 -14.64 10.62
CA TYR A 365 7.96 -13.94 10.72
C TYR A 365 7.88 -12.72 11.64
N LEU A 366 6.87 -11.87 11.48
CA LEU A 366 6.69 -10.66 12.25
C LEU A 366 6.35 -10.97 13.72
N GLN A 367 5.48 -11.95 14.00
CA GLN A 367 5.21 -12.41 15.38
C GLN A 367 6.51 -12.80 16.10
N THR A 368 7.37 -13.56 15.42
CA THR A 368 8.62 -14.05 16.01
C THR A 368 9.61 -12.92 16.26
N ASN A 369 9.76 -11.98 15.33
CA ASN A 369 10.84 -10.99 15.39
C ASN A 369 10.45 -9.71 16.14
N LEU A 370 9.17 -9.37 16.22
CA LEU A 370 8.68 -8.27 17.06
C LEU A 370 8.53 -8.70 18.53
N ALA A 371 8.18 -9.97 18.82
CA ALA A 371 8.04 -10.45 20.21
C ALA A 371 9.37 -10.52 20.98
N LYS A 372 10.50 -10.77 20.30
CA LYS A 372 11.85 -10.80 20.91
C LYS A 372 12.26 -9.49 21.60
N GLU A 373 11.53 -8.41 21.38
CA GLU A 373 11.75 -7.12 22.02
C GLU A 373 11.07 -7.00 23.39
N GLY A 374 9.97 -7.72 23.63
CA GLY A 374 9.22 -7.65 24.88
C GLY A 374 9.95 -8.27 26.07
N ASP A 375 10.77 -9.30 25.82
CA ASP A 375 11.47 -10.05 26.88
C ASP A 375 12.80 -9.39 27.32
N CYS A 376 13.31 -8.39 26.58
CA CYS A 376 14.53 -7.67 26.97
C CYS A 376 14.31 -6.59 28.03
N TYR A 377 13.05 -6.29 28.39
CA TYR A 377 12.70 -5.25 29.38
C TYR A 377 12.23 -5.80 30.73
N VAL A 378 12.23 -7.13 30.95
CA VAL A 378 11.81 -7.75 32.22
C VAL A 378 12.99 -8.01 33.18
N HIS A 379 14.23 -7.76 32.75
CA HIS A 379 15.41 -7.87 33.59
C HIS A 379 16.36 -6.68 33.37
N ALA A 380 16.01 -5.53 33.92
CA ALA A 380 16.95 -4.44 34.21
C ALA A 380 16.55 -3.75 35.52
#